data_AF-A0A6I2R5S8-F1
#
_entry.id   AF-A0A6I2R5S8-F1
#
_cell.length_a   1.000
_cell.length_b   1.000
_cell.length_c   1.000
_cell.angle_alpha   90.00
_cell.angle_beta   90.00
_cell.angle_gamma   90.00
#
_symmetry.space_group_name_H-M   'P 1'
#
loop_
_entity.id
_entity.type
_entity.pdbx_description
1 polymer ?
#
loop_
_entity_poly.entity_id
_entity_poly.type
_entity_poly.pdbx_seq_one_letter_code
_entity_poly.pdbx_strand_id
1 'polypeptide(L)'
;MKKYEIKAEIRVELTQEDIDDIMVGALEGGITYWCSEASPEGGEYLGEYASEQISRGGTLLLYDFEEEAYRKLDLEKFLNGFKLWVENGGDQYGAVQGHEVDCCNIDAGCADAIIQYSLFGEVVYG
;
A
#
# COMPACT_ATOMS: atom_id res chain seq x y z
N MET A 1 -16.87 -10.49 34.70
CA MET A 1 -15.69 -9.61 34.82
C MET A 1 -16.06 -8.25 34.23
N LYS A 2 -15.74 -7.13 34.90
CA LYS A 2 -15.98 -5.80 34.31
C LYS A 2 -14.95 -5.57 33.20
N LYS A 3 -15.39 -5.06 32.05
CA LYS A 3 -14.54 -4.64 30.94
C LYS A 3 -14.57 -3.11 30.87
N TYR A 4 -13.44 -2.52 30.53
CA TYR A 4 -13.29 -1.09 30.31
C TYR A 4 -12.62 -0.92 28.95
N GLU A 5 -13.25 -0.19 28.06
CA GLU A 5 -12.76 0.07 26.70
C GLU A 5 -11.91 1.34 26.68
N ILE A 6 -10.84 1.32 25.90
CA ILE A 6 -10.00 2.48 25.60
C ILE A 6 -9.75 2.53 24.09
N LYS A 7 -9.51 3.72 23.56
CA LYS A 7 -9.04 3.93 22.20
C LYS A 7 -7.70 4.66 22.27
N ALA A 8 -6.69 4.13 21.60
CA ALA A 8 -5.38 4.75 21.45
C ALA A 8 -5.18 5.19 19.99
N GLU A 9 -4.34 6.18 19.79
CA GLU A 9 -3.90 6.65 18.47
C GLU A 9 -2.41 6.33 18.33
N ILE A 10 -2.03 5.82 17.18
CA ILE A 10 -0.63 5.55 16.81
C ILE A 10 -0.16 6.58 15.78
N ARG A 11 1.14 6.87 15.76
CA ARG A 11 1.76 7.73 14.74
C ARG A 11 2.85 6.94 14.04
N VAL A 12 2.80 6.92 12.72
CA VAL A 12 3.74 6.22 11.86
C VAL A 12 4.30 7.22 10.85
N GLU A 13 5.59 7.17 10.61
CA GLU A 13 6.32 7.97 9.64
C GLU A 13 6.83 7.02 8.55
N LEU A 14 6.44 7.28 7.30
CA LEU A 14 6.91 6.57 6.12
C LEU A 14 7.93 7.44 5.40
N THR A 15 9.10 6.87 5.12
CA THR A 15 10.09 7.45 4.23
C THR A 15 9.72 7.19 2.77
N GLN A 16 10.46 7.81 1.83
CA GLN A 16 10.31 7.48 0.40
C GLN A 16 10.71 6.02 0.13
N GLU A 17 11.76 5.52 0.81
CA GLU A 17 12.24 4.14 0.68
C GLU A 17 11.17 3.15 1.14
N ASP A 18 10.48 3.42 2.25
CA ASP A 18 9.40 2.55 2.72
C ASP A 18 8.26 2.42 1.70
N ILE A 19 7.87 3.54 1.09
CA ILE A 19 6.83 3.55 0.06
C ILE A 19 7.31 2.76 -1.17
N ASP A 20 8.55 3.01 -1.62
CA ASP A 20 9.12 2.34 -2.79
C ASP A 20 9.22 0.82 -2.57
N ASP A 21 9.67 0.38 -1.40
CA ASP A 21 9.81 -1.04 -1.03
C ASP A 21 8.45 -1.75 -0.97
N ILE A 22 7.45 -1.12 -0.35
CA ILE A 22 6.07 -1.65 -0.34
C ILE A 22 5.53 -1.76 -1.76
N MET A 23 5.77 -0.75 -2.60
CA MET A 23 5.35 -0.77 -4.00
C MET A 23 6.08 -1.84 -4.81
N VAL A 24 7.37 -2.14 -4.53
CA VAL A 24 8.06 -3.30 -5.12
C VAL A 24 7.36 -4.59 -4.72
N GLY A 25 7.11 -4.80 -3.43
CA GLY A 25 6.41 -6.00 -2.93
C GLY A 25 5.03 -6.19 -3.57
N ALA A 26 4.30 -5.09 -3.79
CA ALA A 26 3.02 -5.10 -4.49
C ALA A 26 3.17 -5.46 -5.97
N LEU A 27 3.96 -4.69 -6.72
CA LEU A 27 4.05 -4.78 -8.19
C LEU A 27 4.75 -6.06 -8.66
N GLU A 28 5.66 -6.63 -7.89
CA GLU A 28 6.42 -7.82 -8.27
C GLU A 28 5.83 -9.14 -7.74
N GLY A 29 4.75 -9.07 -6.96
CA GLY A 29 4.10 -10.29 -6.48
C GLY A 29 2.75 -10.08 -5.84
N GLY A 30 2.60 -9.05 -5.00
CA GLY A 30 1.41 -8.84 -4.18
C GLY A 30 0.13 -8.71 -5.00
N ILE A 31 0.11 -7.84 -6.02
CA ILE A 31 -1.12 -7.54 -6.78
C ILE A 31 -1.19 -8.25 -8.13
N THR A 32 -0.17 -9.01 -8.50
CA THR A 32 -0.02 -9.58 -9.86
C THR A 32 -1.13 -10.57 -10.24
N TYR A 33 -1.88 -11.06 -9.26
CA TYR A 33 -2.99 -12.01 -9.45
C TYR A 33 -4.34 -11.35 -9.74
N TRP A 34 -4.46 -10.01 -9.67
CA TRP A 34 -5.67 -9.25 -10.05
C TRP A 34 -5.36 -7.95 -10.82
N CYS A 35 -4.08 -7.53 -10.82
CA CYS A 35 -3.59 -6.38 -11.55
C CYS A 35 -2.50 -6.80 -12.54
N SER A 36 -2.71 -6.58 -13.84
CA SER A 36 -1.79 -7.05 -14.89
C SER A 36 -0.91 -5.95 -15.50
N GLU A 37 -1.18 -4.68 -15.19
CA GLU A 37 -0.41 -3.54 -15.70
C GLU A 37 -0.29 -2.45 -14.63
N ALA A 38 0.89 -1.84 -14.52
CA ALA A 38 1.12 -0.64 -13.75
C ALA A 38 1.91 0.35 -14.61
N SER A 39 1.31 1.50 -14.93
CA SER A 39 1.93 2.53 -15.77
C SER A 39 1.78 3.93 -15.17
N PRO A 40 2.76 4.82 -15.34
CA PRO A 40 2.65 6.18 -14.83
C PRO A 40 1.54 6.96 -15.55
N GLU A 41 0.74 7.71 -14.81
CA GLU A 41 -0.21 8.66 -15.41
C GLU A 41 0.58 9.72 -16.20
N GLY A 42 0.27 9.86 -17.50
CA GLY A 42 1.00 10.75 -18.41
C GLY A 42 2.22 10.11 -19.08
N GLY A 43 2.58 8.86 -18.73
CA GLY A 43 3.60 8.08 -19.43
C GLY A 43 5.05 8.37 -19.02
N GLU A 44 5.29 9.31 -18.11
CA GLU A 44 6.63 9.65 -17.62
C GLU A 44 6.91 9.06 -16.23
N TYR A 45 8.02 8.36 -16.11
CA TYR A 45 8.52 7.85 -14.83
C TYR A 45 9.24 8.97 -14.07
N LEU A 46 8.93 9.12 -12.78
CA LEU A 46 9.63 10.03 -11.88
C LEU A 46 10.88 9.40 -11.24
N GLY A 47 11.04 8.08 -11.39
CA GLY A 47 12.22 7.30 -11.00
C GLY A 47 12.69 6.38 -12.14
N GLU A 48 13.51 5.39 -11.79
CA GLU A 48 13.93 4.32 -12.69
C GLU A 48 12.82 3.28 -12.89
N TYR A 49 12.01 3.05 -11.86
CA TYR A 49 10.98 2.00 -11.79
C TYR A 49 9.57 2.55 -11.51
N ALA A 50 8.54 1.74 -11.79
CA ALA A 50 7.15 2.09 -11.46
C ALA A 50 6.92 2.21 -9.94
N SER A 51 7.62 1.41 -9.15
CA SER A 51 7.53 1.42 -7.68
C SER A 51 7.89 2.79 -7.08
N GLU A 52 8.80 3.51 -7.73
CA GLU A 52 9.30 4.82 -7.33
C GLU A 52 8.31 5.97 -7.59
N GLN A 53 7.23 5.72 -8.33
CA GLN A 53 6.35 6.76 -8.84
C GLN A 53 5.58 7.47 -7.73
N ILE A 54 5.09 6.74 -6.72
CA ILE A 54 4.18 7.27 -5.69
C ILE A 54 4.93 8.17 -4.71
N SER A 55 6.06 7.73 -4.20
CA SER A 55 6.88 8.48 -3.23
C SER A 55 7.43 9.80 -3.80
N ARG A 56 7.58 9.87 -5.13
CA ARG A 56 8.05 11.05 -5.88
C ARG A 56 6.91 11.98 -6.30
N GLY A 57 5.68 11.75 -5.83
CA GLY A 57 4.52 12.60 -6.08
C GLY A 57 3.81 12.33 -7.41
N GLY A 58 4.13 11.22 -8.07
CA GLY A 58 3.44 10.76 -9.27
C GLY A 58 2.19 9.96 -8.98
N THR A 59 1.57 9.45 -10.04
CA THR A 59 0.38 8.59 -9.98
C THR A 59 0.61 7.38 -10.86
N LEU A 60 0.18 6.20 -10.39
CA LEU A 60 0.12 4.98 -11.19
C LEU A 60 -1.32 4.68 -11.62
N LEU A 61 -1.45 4.25 -12.87
CA LEU A 61 -2.63 3.59 -13.41
C LEU A 61 -2.41 2.08 -13.29
N LEU A 62 -3.20 1.44 -12.43
CA LEU A 62 -3.19 0.00 -12.21
C LEU A 62 -4.36 -0.63 -12.95
N TYR A 63 -4.10 -1.56 -13.87
CA TYR A 63 -5.15 -2.25 -14.60
C TYR A 63 -5.65 -3.47 -13.83
N ASP A 64 -6.82 -3.32 -13.22
CA ASP A 64 -7.60 -4.37 -12.57
C ASP A 64 -8.29 -5.20 -13.65
N PHE A 65 -7.79 -6.42 -13.90
CA PHE A 65 -8.30 -7.25 -14.99
C PHE A 65 -9.54 -8.07 -14.61
N GLU A 66 -9.84 -8.19 -13.32
CA GLU A 66 -11.07 -8.82 -12.84
C GLU A 66 -12.28 -7.93 -13.16
N GLU A 67 -12.12 -6.60 -13.01
CA GLU A 67 -13.17 -5.61 -13.28
C GLU A 67 -12.98 -4.86 -14.61
N GLU A 68 -12.00 -5.24 -15.42
CA GLU A 68 -11.63 -4.60 -16.70
C GLU A 68 -11.50 -3.05 -16.61
N ALA A 69 -10.88 -2.57 -15.53
CA ALA A 69 -10.86 -1.14 -15.19
C ALA A 69 -9.48 -0.64 -14.72
N TYR A 70 -9.15 0.60 -15.10
CA TYR A 70 -7.97 1.28 -14.54
C TYR A 70 -8.31 1.94 -13.20
N ARG A 71 -7.46 1.70 -12.19
CA ARG A 71 -7.49 2.32 -10.87
C ARG A 71 -6.32 3.28 -10.72
N LYS A 72 -6.57 4.46 -10.13
CA LYS A 72 -5.53 5.48 -9.91
C LYS A 72 -4.99 5.40 -8.50
N LEU A 73 -3.69 5.16 -8.35
CA LEU A 73 -2.98 5.22 -7.09
C LEU A 73 -2.06 6.45 -7.06
N ASP A 74 -2.24 7.28 -6.04
CA ASP A 74 -1.42 8.46 -5.76
C ASP A 74 -0.95 8.40 -4.29
N LEU A 75 -0.08 9.34 -3.89
CA LEU A 75 0.48 9.36 -2.54
C LEU A 75 -0.60 9.49 -1.45
N GLU A 76 -1.65 10.28 -1.67
CA GLU A 76 -2.73 10.47 -0.68
C GLU A 76 -3.48 9.15 -0.45
N LYS A 77 -3.85 8.46 -1.52
CA LYS A 77 -4.49 7.15 -1.45
C LYS A 77 -3.61 6.10 -0.80
N PHE A 78 -2.32 6.06 -1.14
CA PHE A 78 -1.36 5.13 -0.54
C PHE A 78 -1.26 5.33 0.98
N LEU A 79 -1.07 6.57 1.44
CA LEU A 79 -0.98 6.88 2.87
C LEU A 79 -2.27 6.52 3.61
N ASN A 80 -3.44 6.77 3.00
CA ASN A 80 -4.72 6.36 3.57
C ASN A 80 -4.87 4.82 3.60
N GLY A 81 -4.42 4.11 2.56
CA GLY A 81 -4.44 2.66 2.52
C GLY A 81 -3.55 2.01 3.57
N PHE A 82 -2.32 2.52 3.73
CA PHE A 82 -1.41 2.08 4.79
C PHE A 82 -2.03 2.30 6.18
N LYS A 83 -2.64 3.47 6.42
CA LYS A 83 -3.36 3.75 7.67
C LYS A 83 -4.46 2.72 7.91
N LEU A 84 -5.31 2.45 6.92
CA LEU A 84 -6.39 1.46 7.04
C LEU A 84 -5.84 0.06 7.30
N TRP A 85 -4.74 -0.32 6.67
CA TRP A 85 -4.07 -1.59 6.92
C TRP A 85 -3.66 -1.73 8.40
N VAL A 86 -3.05 -0.70 8.99
CA VAL A 86 -2.69 -0.73 10.43
C VAL A 86 -3.94 -0.74 11.32
N GLU A 87 -4.93 0.12 11.03
CA GLU A 87 -6.18 0.21 11.81
C GLU A 87 -6.98 -1.11 11.81
N ASN A 88 -6.89 -1.90 10.74
CA ASN A 88 -7.55 -3.20 10.60
C ASN A 88 -6.67 -4.38 11.07
N GLY A 89 -5.56 -4.10 11.77
CA GLY A 89 -4.70 -5.14 12.34
C GLY A 89 -3.87 -5.90 11.30
N GLY A 90 -3.55 -5.26 10.17
CA GLY A 90 -2.68 -5.80 9.14
C GLY A 90 -1.22 -5.95 9.59
N ASP A 91 -0.79 -5.16 10.57
CA ASP A 91 0.56 -5.22 11.16
C ASP A 91 0.75 -6.44 12.09
N GLN A 92 0.55 -7.64 11.56
CA GLN A 92 0.62 -8.89 12.31
C GLN A 92 2.07 -9.33 12.60
N TYR A 93 3.00 -8.85 11.78
CA TYR A 93 4.43 -9.20 11.85
C TYR A 93 5.28 -8.14 12.56
N GLY A 94 4.69 -7.02 12.98
CA GLY A 94 5.42 -5.97 13.71
C GLY A 94 6.32 -5.13 12.81
N ALA A 95 5.83 -4.83 11.60
CA ALA A 95 6.42 -3.84 10.71
C ALA A 95 6.43 -2.44 11.33
N VAL A 96 5.41 -2.04 12.10
CA VAL A 96 5.42 -0.73 12.76
C VAL A 96 6.14 -0.81 14.11
N GLN A 97 7.34 -0.24 14.17
CA GLN A 97 8.19 -0.22 15.37
C GLN A 97 8.28 1.20 15.94
N GLY A 98 7.34 1.53 16.82
CA GLY A 98 7.22 2.88 17.36
C GLY A 98 6.65 3.83 16.31
N HIS A 99 7.51 4.61 15.65
CA HIS A 99 7.13 5.52 14.56
C HIS A 99 7.74 5.11 13.21
N GLU A 100 8.68 4.17 13.21
CA GLU A 100 9.37 3.71 12.00
C GLU A 100 8.69 2.46 11.44
N VAL A 101 8.94 2.17 10.16
CA VAL A 101 8.43 0.99 9.46
C VAL A 101 9.61 0.11 9.05
N ASP A 102 9.57 -1.16 9.41
CA ASP A 102 10.50 -2.19 8.95
C ASP A 102 9.85 -2.96 7.79
N CYS A 103 10.15 -2.55 6.56
CA CYS A 103 9.59 -3.15 5.35
C CYS A 103 9.99 -4.63 5.17
N CYS A 104 10.99 -5.15 5.91
CA CYS A 104 11.29 -6.59 5.91
C CYS A 104 10.15 -7.43 6.50
N ASN A 105 9.23 -6.82 7.27
CA ASN A 105 8.05 -7.45 7.84
C ASN A 105 6.77 -7.16 7.02
N ILE A 106 6.89 -6.56 5.84
CA ILE A 106 5.80 -6.37 4.88
C ILE A 106 6.04 -7.30 3.70
N ASP A 107 5.42 -8.47 3.75
CA ASP A 107 5.47 -9.42 2.64
C ASP A 107 4.54 -9.02 1.48
N ALA A 108 4.54 -9.81 0.41
CA ALA A 108 3.68 -9.56 -0.76
C ALA A 108 2.18 -9.51 -0.41
N GLY A 109 1.73 -10.29 0.59
CA GLY A 109 0.32 -10.27 1.04
C GLY A 109 -0.02 -9.01 1.84
N CYS A 110 0.92 -8.52 2.65
CA CYS A 110 0.78 -7.24 3.33
C CYS A 110 0.75 -6.09 2.32
N ALA A 111 1.66 -6.10 1.34
CA ALA A 111 1.71 -5.12 0.26
C ALA A 111 0.42 -5.14 -0.57
N ASP A 112 -0.10 -6.31 -0.93
CA ASP A 112 -1.40 -6.47 -1.59
C ASP A 112 -2.52 -5.80 -0.79
N ALA A 113 -2.66 -6.14 0.49
CA ALA A 113 -3.68 -5.56 1.36
C ALA A 113 -3.56 -4.04 1.44
N ILE A 114 -2.36 -3.48 1.55
CA ILE A 114 -2.13 -2.02 1.55
C ILE A 114 -2.63 -1.39 0.25
N ILE A 115 -2.33 -1.98 -0.92
CA ILE A 115 -2.81 -1.46 -2.21
C ILE A 115 -4.32 -1.57 -2.32
N GLN A 116 -4.91 -2.69 -1.90
CA GLN A 116 -6.37 -2.85 -1.92
C GLN A 116 -7.08 -1.82 -1.03
N TYR A 117 -6.59 -1.59 0.20
CA TYR A 117 -7.10 -0.51 1.04
C TYR A 117 -6.91 0.88 0.40
N SER A 118 -5.80 1.09 -0.32
CA SER A 118 -5.53 2.35 -1.01
C SER A 118 -6.52 2.63 -2.14
N LEU A 119 -6.95 1.59 -2.87
CA LEU A 119 -7.82 1.71 -4.05
C LEU A 119 -9.30 1.61 -3.70
N PHE A 120 -9.66 0.73 -2.77
CA PHE A 120 -11.04 0.30 -2.51
C PHE A 120 -11.52 0.67 -1.11
N GLY A 121 -10.61 0.97 -0.18
CA GLY A 121 -10.95 1.19 1.23
C GLY A 121 -11.22 -0.10 2.02
N GLU A 122 -11.15 -1.26 1.36
CA GLU A 122 -11.29 -2.60 1.92
C GLU A 122 -10.52 -3.63 1.07
N VAL A 123 -10.37 -4.85 1.58
CA VAL A 123 -9.79 -5.98 0.83
C VAL A 123 -10.90 -6.67 0.05
N VAL A 124 -10.76 -6.70 -1.28
CA VAL A 124 -11.74 -7.23 -2.24
C VAL A 124 -11.29 -8.57 -2.83
N TYR A 125 -9.99 -8.72 -3.11
CA TYR A 125 -9.35 -9.89 -3.72
C TYR A 125 -8.53 -10.66 -2.66
N GLY A 126 -8.48 -11.99 -2.75
CA GLY A 126 -7.71 -12.86 -1.83
C GLY A 126 -7.76 -14.35 -2.14
#